data_AF-A0A1V9K0A8-F1
#
_entry.id   AF-A0A1V9K0A8-F1
#
_cell.length_a   1.000
_cell.length_b   1.000
_cell.length_c   1.000
_cell.angle_alpha   90.00
_cell.angle_beta   90.00
_cell.angle_gamma   90.00
#
_symmetry.space_group_name_H-M   'P 1'
#
loop_
_entity.id
_entity.type
_entity.pdbx_description
1 polymer ?
#
loop_
_entity_poly.entity_id
_entity_poly.type
_entity_poly.pdbx_seq_one_letter_code
_entity_poly.pdbx_strand_id
1 'polypeptide(L)'
;MSVAQGCTLPQTESPSTADLLDTPLPQLLADLGAVLVESGITEYGFSGYAHREGGRLLLAMRRGQPALERDCVARALLGNALGVPMPELPEPFRVSDLATL
;
A
#
# COMPACT_ATOMS: atom_id res chain seq x y z
N MET A 1 39.28 13.25 -23.44
CA MET A 1 38.60 13.52 -22.15
C MET A 1 37.19 13.00 -22.28
N SER A 2 36.77 12.11 -21.38
CA SER A 2 35.48 11.41 -21.40
C SER A 2 34.59 11.96 -20.30
N VAL A 3 33.30 12.18 -20.57
CA VAL A 3 32.22 11.94 -19.62
C VAL A 3 31.02 11.40 -20.38
N ALA A 4 30.71 10.12 -20.15
CA ALA A 4 29.41 9.54 -20.46
C ALA A 4 28.47 9.87 -19.31
N GLN A 5 27.40 10.61 -19.57
CA GLN A 5 26.28 10.73 -18.66
C GLN A 5 25.26 9.66 -19.03
N GLY A 6 25.28 8.56 -18.28
CA GLY A 6 24.16 7.64 -18.23
C GLY A 6 23.00 8.32 -17.51
N CYS A 7 21.85 8.40 -18.15
CA CYS A 7 20.59 8.67 -17.47
C CYS A 7 20.24 7.42 -16.65
N THR A 8 20.66 7.36 -15.39
CA THR A 8 20.15 6.36 -14.46
C THR A 8 18.75 6.83 -14.03
N LEU A 9 17.70 6.24 -14.62
CA LEU A 9 16.37 6.30 -14.03
C LEU A 9 16.48 5.74 -12.60
N PRO A 10 15.88 6.36 -11.56
CA PRO A 10 15.86 5.79 -10.23
C PRO A 10 15.29 4.38 -10.34
N GLN A 11 16.11 3.39 -9.99
CA GLN A 11 15.68 2.02 -9.87
C GLN A 11 14.62 2.06 -8.76
N THR A 12 13.35 1.82 -9.05
CA THR A 12 12.32 1.66 -8.01
C THR A 12 12.60 0.32 -7.34
N GLU A 13 13.58 0.30 -6.44
CA GLU A 13 13.76 -0.82 -5.53
C GLU A 13 12.45 -0.95 -4.74
N SER A 14 11.91 -2.17 -4.67
CA SER A 14 10.72 -2.44 -3.87
C SER A 14 10.99 -1.95 -2.44
N PRO A 15 10.07 -1.18 -1.83
CA PRO A 15 10.31 -0.62 -0.49
C PRO A 15 10.53 -1.73 0.52
N SER A 16 11.44 -1.52 1.47
CA SER A 16 11.62 -2.43 2.59
C SER A 16 10.48 -2.28 3.62
N THR A 17 10.37 -3.22 4.56
CA THR A 17 9.44 -3.11 5.69
C THR A 17 9.67 -1.82 6.48
N ALA A 18 10.92 -1.40 6.68
CA ALA A 18 11.24 -0.17 7.39
C ALA A 18 10.70 1.06 6.63
N ASP A 19 10.90 1.10 5.30
CA ASP A 19 10.36 2.18 4.47
C ASP A 19 8.83 2.24 4.55
N LEU A 20 8.15 1.09 4.52
CA LEU A 20 6.70 1.00 4.67
C LEU A 20 6.18 1.42 6.04
N LEU A 21 6.98 1.37 7.11
CA LEU A 21 6.56 1.71 8.47
C LEU A 21 6.96 3.13 8.88
N ASP A 22 8.11 3.61 8.44
CA ASP A 22 8.68 4.89 8.87
C ASP A 22 8.30 6.05 7.93
N THR A 23 8.00 5.77 6.66
CA THR A 23 7.62 6.82 5.70
C THR A 23 6.21 7.35 6.03
N PRO A 24 5.99 8.68 6.04
CA PRO A 24 4.66 9.26 6.15
C PRO A 24 3.73 8.73 5.05
N LEU A 25 2.53 8.26 5.39
CA LEU A 25 1.63 7.60 4.44
C LEU A 25 1.35 8.42 3.16
N PRO A 26 1.11 9.75 3.21
CA PRO A 26 0.90 10.53 1.98
C PRO A 26 2.11 10.51 1.03
N GLN A 27 3.32 10.54 1.59
CA GLN A 27 4.57 10.46 0.81
C GLN A 27 4.71 9.07 0.19
N LEU A 28 4.47 8.03 1.00
CA LEU A 28 4.55 6.64 0.56
C LEU A 28 3.58 6.33 -0.60
N LEU A 29 2.34 6.84 -0.52
CA LEU A 29 1.36 6.69 -1.60
C LEU A 29 1.81 7.40 -2.89
N ALA A 30 2.40 8.59 -2.77
CA ALA A 30 2.91 9.35 -3.92
C ALA A 30 4.07 8.62 -4.60
N ASP A 31 5.04 8.13 -3.82
CA ASP A 31 6.24 7.44 -4.33
C ASP A 31 5.89 6.12 -5.03
N LEU A 32 4.86 5.43 -4.55
CA LEU A 32 4.39 4.15 -5.12
C LEU A 32 3.34 4.30 -6.22
N GLY A 33 2.92 5.53 -6.54
CA GLY A 33 1.80 5.77 -7.46
C GLY A 33 0.50 5.11 -6.98
N ALA A 34 0.33 4.99 -5.67
CA ALA A 34 -0.79 4.33 -5.04
C ALA A 34 -1.91 5.34 -4.70
N VAL A 35 -3.16 4.92 -4.83
CA VAL A 35 -4.33 5.75 -4.58
C VAL A 35 -5.19 5.08 -3.53
N LEU A 36 -5.62 5.87 -2.54
CA LEU A 36 -6.44 5.38 -1.44
C LEU A 36 -7.86 5.94 -1.56
N VAL A 37 -8.84 5.04 -1.66
CA VAL A 37 -10.26 5.34 -1.84
C VAL A 37 -11.11 4.69 -0.74
N GLU A 38 -12.31 5.22 -0.52
CA GLU A 38 -13.29 4.59 0.35
C GLU A 38 -14.06 3.50 -0.41
N SER A 39 -14.26 2.36 0.24
CA SER A 39 -15.06 1.23 -0.24
C SER A 39 -16.49 1.34 0.30
N GLY A 40 -17.45 0.92 -0.52
CA GLY A 40 -18.85 0.73 -0.13
C GLY A 40 -19.15 -0.62 0.54
N ILE A 41 -18.16 -1.49 0.71
CA ILE A 41 -18.33 -2.80 1.35
C ILE A 41 -18.63 -2.62 2.84
N THR A 42 -19.77 -3.15 3.28
CA THR A 42 -20.28 -3.03 4.66
C THR A 42 -20.17 -4.34 5.46
N GLU A 43 -19.50 -5.35 4.92
CA GLU A 43 -19.37 -6.65 5.58
C GLU A 43 -18.62 -6.54 6.91
N TYR A 44 -19.10 -7.30 7.90
CA TYR A 44 -18.46 -7.35 9.21
C TYR A 44 -17.06 -7.98 9.09
N GLY A 45 -16.05 -7.29 9.63
CA GLY A 45 -14.65 -7.72 9.55
C GLY A 45 -13.89 -7.25 8.29
N PHE A 46 -14.55 -6.56 7.36
CA PHE A 46 -13.88 -5.94 6.23
C PHE A 46 -13.11 -4.68 6.67
N SER A 47 -11.79 -4.66 6.49
CA SER A 47 -10.96 -3.48 6.72
C SER A 47 -10.51 -2.80 5.42
N GLY A 48 -10.23 -3.57 4.37
CA GLY A 48 -9.82 -3.06 3.06
C GLY A 48 -9.25 -4.14 2.14
N TYR A 49 -9.03 -3.78 0.88
CA TYR A 49 -8.35 -4.59 -0.11
C TYR A 49 -7.42 -3.74 -0.98
N ALA A 50 -6.44 -4.40 -1.61
CA ALA A 50 -5.55 -3.81 -2.59
C ALA A 50 -5.77 -4.46 -3.96
N HIS A 51 -5.73 -3.67 -5.03
CA HIS A 51 -5.85 -4.16 -6.39
C HIS A 51 -4.97 -3.33 -7.34
N ARG A 52 -4.35 -3.99 -8.33
CA ARG A 52 -3.58 -3.32 -9.36
C ARG A 52 -4.44 -3.09 -10.59
N GLU A 53 -4.67 -1.83 -10.94
CA GLU A 53 -5.45 -1.43 -12.10
C GLU A 53 -4.66 -0.43 -12.96
N GLY A 54 -4.48 -0.73 -14.25
CA GLY A 54 -3.85 0.20 -15.19
C GLY A 54 -2.43 0.65 -14.81
N GLY A 55 -1.66 -0.21 -14.12
CA GLY A 55 -0.32 0.11 -13.62
C GLY A 55 -0.28 0.92 -12.32
N ARG A 56 -1.42 1.20 -11.71
CA ARG A 56 -1.53 1.87 -10.40
C ARG A 56 -1.95 0.89 -9.32
N LEU A 57 -1.56 1.18 -8.09
CA LEU A 57 -2.01 0.41 -6.92
C LEU A 57 -3.19 1.13 -6.26
N LEU A 58 -4.36 0.52 -6.28
CA LEU A 58 -5.56 1.04 -5.63
C LEU A 58 -5.76 0.35 -4.28
N LEU A 59 -5.87 1.14 -3.23
CA LEU A 59 -6.24 0.71 -1.89
C LEU A 59 -7.66 1.16 -1.58
N ALA A 60 -8.57 0.22 -1.41
CA ALA A 60 -9.96 0.50 -1.06
C ALA A 60 -10.22 0.08 0.37
N MET A 61 -10.66 1.02 1.20
CA MET A 61 -10.76 0.84 2.65
C MET A 61 -12.16 1.15 3.17
N ARG A 62 -12.56 0.52 4.28
CA ARG A 62 -13.89 0.75 4.86
C ARG A 62 -14.11 2.24 5.15
N ARG A 63 -15.30 2.73 4.78
CA ARG A 63 -15.69 4.12 5.02
C ARG A 63 -15.71 4.47 6.51
N GLY A 64 -15.24 5.68 6.84
CA GLY A 64 -15.31 6.21 8.20
C GLY A 64 -14.36 5.54 9.21
N GLN A 65 -13.34 4.81 8.76
CA GLN A 65 -12.30 4.31 9.64
C GLN A 65 -11.55 5.46 10.33
N PRO A 66 -11.23 5.34 11.63
CA PRO A 66 -10.34 6.26 12.32
C PRO A 66 -9.01 6.41 11.57
N ALA A 67 -8.40 7.60 11.62
CA ALA A 67 -7.17 7.90 10.88
C ALA A 67 -6.04 6.90 11.17
N LEU A 68 -5.89 6.48 12.43
CA LEU A 68 -4.88 5.49 12.83
C LEU A 68 -5.16 4.10 12.24
N GLU A 69 -6.42 3.64 12.29
CA GLU A 69 -6.83 2.37 11.67
C GLU A 69 -6.58 2.40 10.16
N ARG A 70 -6.92 3.53 9.53
CA ARG A 70 -6.69 3.74 8.10
C ARG A 70 -5.21 3.69 7.75
N ASP A 71 -4.34 4.27 8.57
CA ASP A 71 -2.90 4.24 8.35
C ASP A 71 -2.34 2.82 8.47
N CYS A 72 -2.67 2.11 9.55
CA CYS A 72 -2.22 0.73 9.76
C CYS A 72 -2.68 -0.21 8.64
N VAL A 73 -3.96 -0.17 8.27
CA VAL A 73 -4.50 -1.04 7.23
C VAL A 73 -3.92 -0.68 5.86
N ALA A 74 -3.71 0.61 5.55
CA ALA A 74 -3.06 1.01 4.30
C ALA A 74 -1.64 0.45 4.18
N ARG A 75 -0.83 0.51 5.24
CA ARG A 75 0.53 -0.06 5.24
C ARG A 75 0.52 -1.57 5.09
N ALA A 76 -0.39 -2.27 5.77
CA ALA A 76 -0.51 -3.72 5.64
C ALA A 76 -0.93 -4.15 4.22
N LEU A 77 -1.86 -3.40 3.60
CA LEU A 77 -2.28 -3.60 2.22
C LEU A 77 -1.15 -3.31 1.21
N LEU A 78 -0.39 -2.24 1.42
CA LEU A 78 0.79 -1.93 0.61
C LEU A 78 1.83 -3.04 0.69
N GLY A 79 2.17 -3.49 1.90
CA GLY A 79 3.14 -4.56 2.07
C GLY A 79 2.70 -5.86 1.41
N ASN A 80 1.43 -6.25 1.58
CA ASN A 80 0.90 -7.41 0.88
C ASN A 80 0.98 -7.28 -0.65
N ALA A 81 0.47 -6.17 -1.21
CA ALA A 81 0.45 -5.94 -2.66
C ALA A 81 1.84 -5.79 -3.31
N LEU A 82 2.87 -5.56 -2.50
CA LEU A 82 4.28 -5.44 -2.91
C LEU A 82 5.11 -6.67 -2.54
N GLY A 83 4.55 -7.66 -1.84
CA GLY A 83 5.27 -8.83 -1.35
C GLY A 83 6.31 -8.50 -0.27
N VAL A 84 6.12 -7.40 0.46
CA VAL A 84 7.00 -6.97 1.55
C VAL A 84 6.47 -7.57 2.86
N PRO A 85 7.31 -8.25 3.65
CA PRO A 85 6.87 -8.84 4.90
C PRO A 85 6.44 -7.73 5.87
N MET A 86 5.21 -7.82 6.37
CA MET A 86 4.65 -6.86 7.33
C MET A 86 4.35 -7.55 8.67
N PRO A 87 4.44 -6.83 9.80
CA PRO A 87 3.90 -7.31 11.05
C PRO A 87 2.40 -7.59 10.91
N GLU A 88 1.91 -8.60 11.62
CA GLU A 88 0.49 -8.92 11.64
C GLU A 88 -0.31 -7.74 12.23
N LEU A 89 -1.46 -7.46 11.62
CA LEU A 89 -2.38 -6.49 12.21
C LEU A 89 -3.00 -7.08 13.49
N PRO A 90 -3.23 -6.26 14.53
CA PRO A 90 -3.93 -6.73 15.72
C PRO A 90 -5.38 -7.14 15.38
N GLU A 91 -5.91 -8.11 16.11
CA GLU A 91 -7.34 -8.42 16.06
C GLU A 91 -8.19 -7.16 16.34
N PRO A 92 -9.33 -6.94 15.64
CA PRO A 92 -9.99 -7.81 14.66
C PRO A 92 -9.67 -7.46 13.19
N PHE A 93 -8.56 -6.77 12.91
CA PHE A 93 -8.29 -6.29 11.55
C PHE A 93 -7.89 -7.42 10.60
N ARG A 94 -8.37 -7.34 9.36
CA ARG A 94 -8.12 -8.33 8.30
C ARG A 94 -7.73 -7.65 7.00
N VAL A 95 -6.68 -8.17 6.36
CA VAL A 95 -6.31 -7.82 4.98
C VAL A 95 -6.86 -8.89 4.05
N SER A 96 -7.49 -8.49 2.96
CA SER A 96 -7.99 -9.40 1.93
C SER A 96 -7.35 -9.07 0.58
N ASP A 97 -6.82 -10.09 -0.09
CA ASP A 97 -6.28 -9.98 -1.44
C ASP A 97 -7.30 -10.41 -2.48
N LEU A 98 -7.49 -9.59 -3.51
CA LEU A 98 -8.31 -9.88 -4.68
C LEU A 98 -7.46 -10.41 -5.85
N ALA A 99 -6.43 -11.21 -5.55
CA ALA A 99 -5.48 -11.68 -6.56
C ALA A 99 -5.97 -12.88 -7.41
N THR A 100 -7.16 -13.43 -7.16
CA THR A 100 -7.69 -14.55 -7.96
C THR A 100 -9.21 -14.50 -8.08
N LEU A 101 -9.69 -14.06 -9.24
CA LEU A 101 -10.95 -14.51 -9.85
C LEU A 101 -10.63 -15.08 -11.23
#